data_AF-A0A1V6IRN8-F1
#
_entry.id   AF-A0A1V6IRN8-F1
#
_cell.length_a   1.000
_cell.length_b   1.000
_cell.length_c   1.000
_cell.angle_alpha   90.00
_cell.angle_beta   90.00
_cell.angle_gamma   90.00
#
_symmetry.space_group_name_H-M   'P 1'
#
loop_
_entity.id
_entity.type
_entity.pdbx_description
1 polymer ?
#
loop_
_entity_poly.entity_id
_entity_poly.type
_entity_poly.pdbx_seq_one_letter_code
_entity_poly.pdbx_strand_id
1 'polypeptide(L)' 'MHYRICKTVTIVLFTMLAMFCLSCTEAKCKIDQTVCNYDCPSTIGVKQACEQKCNLLYDICRSQK' A
#
# COMPACT_ATOMS: atom_id res chain seq x y z
N MET A 1 -28.37 24.25 -12.71
CA MET A 1 -28.22 22.78 -12.79
C MET A 1 -26.76 22.32 -12.93
N HIS A 2 -25.93 22.94 -13.79
CA HIS A 2 -24.56 22.47 -14.08
C HIS A 2 -23.59 22.46 -12.88
N TYR A 3 -23.66 23.45 -11.99
CA TYR A 3 -22.79 23.53 -10.80
C TYR A 3 -22.98 22.35 -9.83
N ARG A 4 -24.23 21.91 -9.62
CA ARG A 4 -24.52 20.76 -8.76
C ARG A 4 -23.95 19.48 -9.35
N ILE A 5 -24.07 19.29 -10.66
CA ILE A 5 -23.53 18.13 -11.37
C ILE A 5 -22.00 18.09 -11.27
N CYS A 6 -21.30 19.21 -11.52
CA CYS A 6 -19.85 19.29 -11.34
C CYS A 6 -19.44 18.94 -9.91
N LYS A 7 -20.14 19.47 -8.90
CA LYS A 7 -19.82 19.22 -7.49
C LYS A 7 -19.97 17.73 -7.13
N THR A 8 -21.01 17.07 -7.63
CA THR A 8 -21.21 15.63 -7.40
C THR A 8 -20.13 14.79 -8.07
N VAL A 9 -19.77 15.10 -9.32
CA VAL A 9 -18.70 14.38 -10.05
C VAL A 9 -17.36 14.49 -9.33
N THR A 10 -17.00 15.68 -8.83
CA THR A 10 -15.76 15.88 -8.08
C THR A 10 -15.71 15.06 -6.79
N ILE A 11 -16.82 14.98 -6.04
CA ILE A 11 -16.88 14.20 -4.79
C ILE A 11 -16.76 12.70 -5.08
N VAL A 12 -17.39 12.21 -6.14
CA VAL A 12 -17.27 10.79 -6.56
C VAL A 12 -15.84 10.47 -6.97
N LEU A 13 -15.16 11.36 -7.70
CA LEU A 13 -13.75 11.16 -8.06
C LEU A 13 -12.84 11.09 -6.82
N PHE A 14 -13.04 12.02 -5.88
CA PHE A 14 -12.23 12.09 -4.66
C PHE A 14 -12.41 10.86 -3.77
N THR A 15 -13.64 10.36 -3.66
CA THR A 15 -13.95 9.15 -2.88
C THR A 15 -13.39 7.89 -3.53
N MET A 16 -13.42 7.79 -4.86
CA MET A 16 -12.74 6.71 -5.60
C MET A 16 -11.22 6.75 -5.35
N LEU A 17 -10.58 7.91 -5.51
CA LEU A 17 -9.16 8.09 -5.22
C LEU A 17 -8.80 7.73 -3.77
N ALA A 18 -9.62 8.15 -2.80
CA ALA A 18 -9.44 7.78 -1.40
C ALA A 18 -9.59 6.27 -1.18
N MET A 19 -10.58 5.62 -1.81
CA MET A 19 -10.74 4.17 -1.76
C MET A 19 -9.57 3.44 -2.43
N PHE A 20 -8.99 3.96 -3.51
CA PHE A 20 -7.76 3.43 -4.11
C PHE A 20 -6.53 3.60 -3.21
N CYS A 21 -6.46 4.67 -2.43
CA CYS A 21 -5.39 4.86 -1.43
C CYS A 21 -5.56 3.93 -0.20
N LEU A 22 -6.79 3.59 0.16
CA LEU A 22 -7.16 2.73 1.28
C LEU A 22 -7.11 1.24 0.93
N SER A 23 -7.38 0.86 -0.32
CA SER A 23 -7.23 -0.51 -0.77
C SER A 23 -5.73 -0.81 -0.94
N CYS A 24 -5.26 -1.85 -0.24
CA CYS A 24 -3.93 -2.41 -0.40
C CYS A 24 -3.80 -2.96 -1.84
N THR A 25 -3.51 -2.07 -2.78
CA THR A 25 -3.18 -2.45 -4.14
C THR A 25 -1.87 -3.21 -4.10
N GLU A 26 -1.75 -4.25 -4.92
CA GLU A 26 -0.56 -5.11 -4.98
C GLU A 26 0.73 -4.31 -5.19
N ALA A 27 0.62 -3.18 -5.90
CA ALA A 27 1.69 -2.18 -6.06
C ALA A 27 2.12 -1.54 -4.73
N LYS A 28 1.16 -1.15 -3.88
CA LYS A 28 1.43 -0.59 -2.55
C LYS A 28 2.13 -1.62 -1.66
N CYS A 29 1.64 -2.85 -1.63
CA CYS A 29 2.28 -3.94 -0.88
C CYS A 29 3.73 -4.17 -1.32
N LYS A 30 3.99 -4.13 -2.63
CA LYS A 30 5.33 -4.32 -3.19
C LYS A 30 6.26 -3.15 -2.86
N ILE A 31 5.74 -1.92 -2.83
CA ILE A 31 6.48 -0.73 -2.41
C ILE A 31 6.84 -0.85 -0.93
N ASP A 32 5.88 -1.17 -0.06
CA ASP A 32 6.10 -1.38 1.37
C ASP A 32 7.13 -2.49 1.64
N GLN A 33 7.07 -3.61 0.91
CA GLN A 33 8.06 -4.68 1.00
C GLN A 33 9.47 -4.19 0.63
N THR A 34 9.58 -3.36 -0.41
CA THR A 34 10.86 -2.83 -0.88
C THR A 34 11.47 -1.87 0.15
N VAL A 35 10.65 -0.98 0.71
CA VAL A 35 11.07 -0.06 1.78
C VAL A 35 11.51 -0.85 3.02
N CYS A 36 10.70 -1.84 3.45
CA CYS A 36 11.01 -2.68 4.59
C CYS A 36 12.34 -3.42 4.44
N ASN A 37 12.61 -4.00 3.26
CA ASN A 37 13.89 -4.67 2.99
C ASN A 37 15.08 -3.71 2.95
N TYR A 38 14.85 -2.45 2.54
CA TYR A 38 15.89 -1.42 2.54
C TYR A 38 16.31 -1.00 3.95
N ASP A 39 15.34 -0.94 4.88
CA ASP A 39 15.58 -0.65 6.30
C ASP A 39 16.19 -1.83 7.09
N CYS A 40 16.34 -3.00 6.46
CA CYS A 40 16.89 -4.17 7.14
C CYS A 40 18.38 -3.99 7.47
N PRO A 41 18.80 -4.35 8.71
CA PRO A 41 20.20 -4.22 9.12
C PRO A 41 21.10 -5.19 8.35
N SER A 42 22.33 -4.78 8.06
CA SER A 42 23.32 -5.58 7.30
C SER A 42 23.90 -6.77 8.07
N THR A 43 23.63 -6.90 9.37
CA THR A 43 24.12 -7.99 10.21
C THR A 43 23.49 -9.30 9.77
N ILE A 44 24.29 -10.26 9.29
CA ILE A 44 23.86 -11.48 8.58
C ILE A 44 22.66 -12.21 9.21
N GLY A 45 22.66 -12.43 10.53
CA GLY A 45 21.55 -13.10 11.22
C GLY A 45 20.30 -12.24 11.43
N VAL A 46 20.47 -10.92 11.60
CA VAL A 46 19.36 -9.98 11.79
C VAL A 46 18.74 -9.60 10.45
N LYS A 47 19.55 -9.57 9.38
CA LYS A 47 19.13 -9.33 8.01
C LYS A 47 18.10 -10.37 7.55
N GLN A 48 18.40 -11.66 7.73
CA GLN A 48 17.49 -12.73 7.33
C GLN A 48 16.16 -12.70 8.10
N ALA A 49 16.20 -12.47 9.41
CA ALA A 49 14.98 -12.33 10.21
C ALA A 49 14.15 -11.10 9.80
N CYS A 50 14.81 -10.00 9.44
CA CYS A 50 14.15 -8.81 8.95
C CYS A 50 13.52 -9.01 7.57
N GLU A 51 14.26 -9.57 6.60
CA GLU A 51 13.75 -9.88 5.26
C GLU A 51 12.56 -10.86 5.32
N GLN A 52 12.62 -11.88 6.20
CA GLN A 52 11.48 -12.77 6.46
C GLN A 52 10.26 -12.01 6.99
N LYS A 53 10.44 -11.08 7.93
CA LYS A 53 9.36 -10.24 8.44
C LYS A 53 8.75 -9.37 7.33
N CYS A 54 9.57 -8.77 6.47
CA CYS A 54 9.11 -7.95 5.35
C CYS A 54 8.31 -8.76 4.33
N ASN A 55 8.73 -9.99 4.04
CA ASN A 55 7.99 -10.91 3.17
C ASN A 55 6.64 -11.33 3.79
N LEU A 56 6.60 -11.58 5.10
CA LEU A 56 5.34 -11.88 5.81
C LEU A 56 4.35 -10.71 5.72
N LEU A 57 4.84 -9.47 5.90
CA LEU A 57 4.02 -8.27 5.76
C LEU A 57 3.48 -8.09 4.33
N TYR A 58 4.28 -8.43 3.33
CA TYR A 58 3.84 -8.45 1.93
C TYR A 58 2.71 -9.46 1.71
N ASP A 59 2.84 -10.70 2.21
CA ASP A 59 1.82 -11.73 2.05
C ASP A 59 0.51 -11.36 2.76
N ILE A 60 0.59 -10.77 3.96
CA ILE A 60 -0.60 -10.26 4.68
C ILE A 60 -1.26 -9.14 3.87
N CYS A 61 -0.48 -8.17 3.38
CA CYS A 61 -0.98 -7.06 2.57
C CYS A 61 -1.65 -7.56 1.28
N ARG A 62 -1.07 -8.57 0.64
CA ARG A 62 -1.61 -9.20 -0.57
C ARG A 62 -2.87 -10.02 -0.30
N SER A 63 -2.96 -10.67 0.86
CA SER A 63 -4.09 -11.54 1.25
C SER A 63 -5.32 -10.76 1.73
N GLN A 64 -5.20 -9.44 1.97
CA GLN A 64 -6.30 -8.54 2.34
C GLN A 64 -7.13 -8.04 1.14
N LYS A 65 -6.87 -8.57 -0.06
CA LYS A 65 -7.52 -8.21 -1.33
C LYS A 65 -8.62 -9.21 -1.68
#